data_AF-A0AAP9RFM2-F1
#
_entry.id   AF-A0AAP9RFM2-F1
#
_cell.length_a   1.000
_cell.length_b   1.000
_cell.length_c   1.000
_cell.angle_alpha   90.00
_cell.angle_beta   90.00
_cell.angle_gamma   90.00
#
_symmetry.space_group_name_H-M   'P 1'
#
loop_
_entity.id
_entity.type
_entity.pdbx_description
1 polymer ?
#
loop_
_entity_poly.entity_id
_entity_poly.type
_entity_poly.pdbx_seq_one_letter_code
_entity_poly.pdbx_strand_id
1 'polypeptide(L)'
;MTDIEILKSLSKFLINNVANKIKLEKPPENNIVEQSYDLVNPAVYIGWVPPKNFLESYGFDIPSIVVMIDEGEDNSDEVTRRIRITFTTYDPGTTELNGKLSPNTNGYKDLLNLIGITRNELNNSPISEEINSVDKPIKWKISEQNYPYWSSEMTFSISRAPIEININNNFL
;
A
#
# COMPACT_ATOMS: atom_id res chain seq x y z
N MET A 1 13.07 -15.28 -8.62
CA MET A 1 12.50 -14.44 -7.55
C MET A 1 11.25 -15.11 -7.02
N THR A 2 11.17 -15.26 -5.70
CA THR A 2 10.04 -15.81 -4.94
C THR A 2 8.96 -14.74 -4.74
N ASP A 3 7.74 -15.16 -4.40
CA ASP A 3 6.62 -14.23 -4.17
C ASP A 3 6.88 -13.26 -3.00
N ILE A 4 7.61 -13.72 -1.98
CA ILE A 4 8.02 -12.86 -0.86
C ILE A 4 9.06 -11.82 -1.30
N GLU A 5 9.95 -12.14 -2.23
CA GLU A 5 10.91 -11.17 -2.79
C GLU A 5 10.20 -10.14 -3.67
N ILE A 6 9.14 -10.52 -4.39
CA ILE A 6 8.27 -9.58 -5.12
C ILE A 6 7.62 -8.60 -4.14
N LEU A 7 7.05 -9.09 -3.05
CA LEU A 7 6.44 -8.24 -2.02
C LEU A 7 7.46 -7.31 -1.35
N LYS A 8 8.68 -7.79 -1.09
CA LYS A 8 9.78 -6.96 -0.55
C LYS A 8 10.19 -5.85 -1.53
N SER A 9 10.29 -6.17 -2.83
CA SER A 9 10.59 -5.19 -3.88
C SER A 9 9.49 -4.14 -3.99
N LEU A 10 8.22 -4.56 -4.00
CA LEU A 10 7.07 -3.66 -3.99
C LEU A 10 7.04 -2.77 -2.74
N SER A 11 7.25 -3.33 -1.55
CA SER A 11 7.31 -2.57 -0.31
C SER A 11 8.41 -1.51 -0.35
N LYS A 12 9.64 -1.87 -0.76
CA LYS A 12 10.75 -0.92 -0.93
C LYS A 12 10.41 0.18 -1.94
N PHE A 13 9.78 -0.19 -3.07
CA PHE A 13 9.32 0.75 -4.08
C PHE A 13 8.29 1.74 -3.50
N LEU A 14 7.29 1.25 -2.77
CA LEU A 14 6.25 2.07 -2.15
C LEU A 14 6.82 3.01 -1.09
N ILE A 15 7.77 2.55 -0.28
CA ILE A 15 8.47 3.39 0.70
C ILE A 15 9.16 4.56 -0.01
N ASN A 16 10.01 4.25 -0.99
CA ASN A 16 10.89 5.24 -1.61
C ASN A 16 10.15 6.20 -2.54
N ASN A 17 9.16 5.70 -3.28
CA ASN A 17 8.53 6.46 -4.36
C ASN A 17 7.15 7.00 -4.00
N VAL A 18 6.49 6.47 -2.96
CA VAL A 18 5.13 6.90 -2.58
C VAL A 18 5.11 7.47 -1.17
N ALA A 19 5.38 6.66 -0.14
CA ALA A 19 5.21 7.05 1.25
C ALA A 19 6.07 8.26 1.63
N ASN A 20 7.31 8.31 1.16
CA ASN A 20 8.22 9.44 1.43
C ASN A 20 7.81 10.77 0.75
N LYS A 21 6.83 10.76 -0.17
CA LYS A 21 6.40 11.96 -0.93
C LYS A 21 5.19 12.67 -0.30
N ILE A 22 4.57 12.09 0.72
CA ILE A 22 3.36 12.64 1.35
C ILE A 22 3.42 12.48 2.85
N LYS A 23 2.89 13.46 3.58
CA LYS A 23 2.62 13.36 5.01
C LYS A 23 1.12 13.43 5.24
N LEU A 24 0.62 12.59 6.14
CA LEU A 24 -0.80 12.45 6.47
C LEU A 24 -0.96 12.42 7.99
N GLU A 25 -2.19 12.69 8.45
CA GLU A 25 -2.49 12.72 9.87
C GLU A 25 -2.38 11.33 10.49
N LYS A 26 -1.64 11.25 11.60
CA LYS A 26 -1.60 10.10 12.49
C LYS A 26 -2.74 10.23 13.51
N PRO A 27 -3.54 9.18 13.75
CA PRO A 27 -4.53 9.19 14.82
C PRO A 27 -3.88 9.53 16.17
N PRO A 28 -4.51 10.39 16.99
CA PRO A 28 -4.01 10.73 18.31
C PRO A 28 -4.04 9.53 19.25
N GLU A 29 -3.06 9.47 20.16
CA GLU A 29 -3.10 8.50 21.25
C GLU A 29 -4.28 8.79 22.18
N ASN A 30 -5.02 7.73 22.57
CA ASN A 30 -6.20 7.83 23.44
C ASN A 30 -7.31 8.78 22.95
N ASN A 31 -7.37 9.10 21.64
CA ASN A 31 -8.29 10.08 21.06
C ASN A 31 -8.13 11.52 21.62
N ILE A 32 -6.95 11.87 22.14
CA ILE A 32 -6.66 13.19 22.70
C ILE A 32 -5.76 13.96 21.73
N VAL A 33 -6.25 15.08 21.21
CA VAL A 33 -5.47 15.96 20.32
C VAL A 33 -4.81 17.05 21.15
N GLU A 34 -3.49 16.98 21.30
CA GLU A 34 -2.70 18.02 21.97
C GLU A 34 -2.35 19.13 20.96
N GLN A 35 -3.29 20.07 20.77
CA GLN A 35 -3.20 21.27 19.91
C GLN A 35 -3.20 21.01 18.38
N SER A 36 -2.47 20.02 17.89
CA SER A 36 -2.42 19.66 16.46
C SER A 36 -2.23 18.16 16.24
N TYR A 37 -2.63 17.66 15.08
CA TYR A 37 -2.34 16.28 14.67
C TYR A 37 -0.88 16.12 14.24
N ASP A 38 -0.30 14.96 14.58
CA ASP A 38 1.01 14.57 14.06
C ASP A 38 0.92 14.23 12.57
N LEU A 39 1.78 14.84 11.76
CA LEU A 39 1.90 14.54 10.34
C LEU A 39 3.08 13.60 10.08
N VAL A 40 2.78 12.38 9.61
CA VAL A 40 3.76 11.32 9.39
C VAL A 40 3.72 10.81 7.95
N ASN A 41 4.84 10.26 7.47
CA ASN A 41 4.80 9.48 6.23
C ASN A 41 4.03 8.18 6.47
N PRO A 42 3.22 7.68 5.49
CA PRO A 42 2.50 6.42 5.65
C PRO A 42 3.43 5.24 5.96
N ALA A 43 3.05 4.41 6.91
CA ALA A 43 3.73 3.15 7.18
C ALA A 43 3.49 2.14 6.04
N VAL A 44 4.52 1.40 5.62
CA VAL A 44 4.38 0.39 4.56
C VAL A 44 4.51 -1.01 5.13
N TYR A 45 3.46 -1.82 4.98
CA TYR A 45 3.40 -3.20 5.50
C TYR A 45 3.23 -4.23 4.40
N ILE A 46 3.75 -5.43 4.62
CA ILE A 46 3.58 -6.58 3.72
C ILE A 46 2.55 -7.54 4.33
N GLY A 47 1.57 -7.96 3.53
CA GLY A 47 0.51 -8.89 3.91
C GLY A 47 -0.58 -8.20 4.74
N TRP A 48 -0.28 -7.89 5.99
CA TRP A 48 -1.24 -7.32 6.95
C TRP A 48 -0.58 -6.24 7.81
N VAL A 49 -1.40 -5.34 8.35
CA VAL A 49 -0.97 -4.46 9.44
C VAL A 49 -0.69 -5.33 10.68
N PRO A 50 0.48 -5.21 11.33
CA PRO A 50 0.76 -5.95 12.55
C PRO A 50 -0.23 -5.63 13.68
N PRO A 51 -0.45 -6.54 14.65
CA PRO A 51 -1.17 -6.22 15.87
C PRO A 51 -0.60 -4.97 16.56
N LYS A 52 -1.46 -4.16 17.21
CA LYS A 52 -1.05 -2.87 17.80
C LYS A 52 0.10 -2.98 18.81
N ASN A 53 0.23 -4.11 19.49
CA ASN A 53 1.31 -4.40 20.43
C ASN A 53 2.61 -4.88 19.75
N PHE A 54 2.67 -4.88 18.41
CA PHE A 54 3.78 -5.40 17.61
C PHE A 54 4.12 -4.48 16.41
N LEU A 55 4.07 -3.16 16.64
CA LEU A 55 4.38 -2.13 15.62
C LEU A 55 5.85 -1.68 15.67
N GLU A 56 6.78 -2.63 15.67
CA GLU A 56 8.21 -2.35 15.91
C GLU A 56 8.86 -1.44 14.84
N SER A 57 8.40 -1.49 13.59
CA SER A 57 9.03 -0.75 12.48
C SER A 57 8.68 0.73 12.43
N TYR A 58 7.42 1.09 12.69
CA TYR A 58 6.91 2.46 12.52
C TYR A 58 6.31 3.06 13.80
N GLY A 59 5.88 2.22 14.76
CA GLY A 59 5.19 2.67 15.98
C GLY A 59 3.74 3.12 15.78
N PHE A 60 3.19 3.00 14.57
CA PHE A 60 1.78 3.32 14.27
C PHE A 60 1.26 2.48 13.10
N ASP A 61 -0.06 2.27 13.07
CA ASP A 61 -0.76 1.48 12.05
C ASP A 61 -1.47 2.34 10.98
N ILE A 62 -1.73 3.61 11.26
CA ILE A 62 -2.41 4.55 10.36
C ILE A 62 -1.67 5.90 10.45
N PRO A 63 -1.38 6.58 9.32
CA PRO A 63 -1.69 6.21 7.93
C PRO A 63 -0.81 5.05 7.42
N SER A 64 -1.35 4.21 6.53
CA SER A 64 -0.64 3.04 6.02
C SER A 64 -0.89 2.69 4.56
N ILE A 65 0.08 2.00 3.98
CA ILE A 65 0.04 1.32 2.68
C ILE A 65 0.37 -0.15 2.93
N VAL A 66 -0.57 -1.06 2.66
CA VAL A 66 -0.36 -2.51 2.82
C VAL A 66 -0.29 -3.15 1.45
N VAL A 67 0.75 -3.93 1.16
CA VAL A 67 0.90 -4.66 -0.11
C VAL A 67 0.78 -6.17 0.09
N MET A 68 0.01 -6.83 -0.76
CA MET A 68 -0.27 -8.27 -0.69
C MET A 68 -0.40 -8.87 -2.10
N ILE A 69 -0.14 -10.17 -2.23
CA ILE A 69 -0.55 -10.97 -3.38
C ILE A 69 -1.86 -11.66 -2.98
N ASP A 70 -2.96 -11.35 -3.67
CA ASP A 70 -4.26 -11.96 -3.39
C ASP A 70 -4.39 -13.32 -4.06
N GLU A 71 -3.94 -13.41 -5.32
CA GLU A 71 -4.11 -14.58 -6.18
C GLU A 71 -2.85 -14.77 -7.03
N GLY A 72 -2.52 -16.02 -7.34
CA GLY A 72 -1.43 -16.39 -8.24
C GLY A 72 -1.88 -17.49 -9.18
N GLU A 73 -1.43 -17.42 -10.42
CA GLU A 73 -1.67 -18.41 -11.48
C GLU A 73 -0.33 -18.75 -12.12
N ASP A 74 -0.02 -20.04 -12.22
CA ASP A 74 1.19 -20.57 -12.86
C ASP A 74 0.72 -21.52 -13.96
N ASN A 75 0.84 -21.08 -15.21
CA ASN A 75 0.51 -21.87 -16.39
C ASN A 75 1.78 -22.16 -17.21
N SER A 76 1.64 -22.92 -18.31
CA SER A 76 2.80 -23.33 -19.12
C SER A 76 3.57 -22.17 -19.75
N ASP A 77 2.95 -21.00 -19.85
CA ASP A 77 3.42 -19.87 -20.63
C ASP A 77 3.84 -18.69 -19.73
N GLU A 78 3.16 -18.49 -18.60
CA GLU A 78 3.44 -17.42 -17.64
C GLU A 78 2.98 -17.73 -16.21
N VAL A 79 3.61 -17.04 -15.26
CA VAL A 79 3.20 -16.93 -13.87
C VAL A 79 2.69 -15.52 -13.60
N THR A 80 1.40 -15.40 -13.33
CA THR A 80 0.69 -14.15 -13.10
C THR A 80 0.31 -14.00 -11.63
N ARG A 81 0.59 -12.84 -11.06
CA ARG A 81 0.28 -12.54 -9.64
C ARG A 81 -0.60 -11.31 -9.57
N ARG A 82 -1.73 -11.44 -8.90
CA ARG A 82 -2.61 -10.31 -8.60
C ARG A 82 -2.15 -9.63 -7.32
N ILE A 83 -1.66 -8.40 -7.47
CA ILE A 83 -1.23 -7.55 -6.37
C ILE A 83 -2.41 -6.71 -5.89
N ARG A 84 -2.57 -6.61 -4.57
CA ARG A 84 -3.44 -5.64 -3.91
C ARG A 84 -2.61 -4.70 -3.03
N ILE A 85 -2.90 -3.42 -3.15
CA ILE A 85 -2.45 -2.36 -2.26
C ILE A 85 -3.67 -1.81 -1.52
N THR A 86 -3.64 -1.82 -0.20
CA THR A 86 -4.65 -1.17 0.64
C THR A 86 -4.07 0.11 1.22
N PHE A 87 -4.77 1.22 1.04
CA PHE A 87 -4.44 2.50 1.67
C PHE A 87 -5.37 2.73 2.84
N THR A 88 -4.85 3.23 3.95
CA THR A 88 -5.65 3.65 5.10
C THR A 88 -5.15 4.98 5.62
N THR A 89 -6.07 5.92 5.83
CA THR A 89 -5.78 7.27 6.30
C THR A 89 -6.75 7.66 7.40
N TYR A 90 -6.41 8.73 8.10
CA TYR A 90 -7.20 9.31 9.18
C TYR A 90 -7.46 10.77 8.80
N ASP A 91 -8.73 11.17 8.78
CA ASP A 91 -9.16 12.56 8.63
C ASP A 91 -10.45 12.73 9.45
N PRO A 92 -10.32 13.28 10.67
CA PRO A 92 -11.44 13.55 11.56
C PRO A 92 -12.08 14.92 11.29
N GLY A 93 -11.53 15.73 10.38
CA GLY A 93 -11.95 17.11 10.17
C GLY A 93 -11.00 18.14 10.77
N THR A 94 -11.46 19.37 10.85
CA THR A 94 -10.61 20.51 11.23
C THR A 94 -10.76 20.80 12.72
N THR A 95 -9.64 20.86 13.44
CA THR A 95 -9.61 21.37 14.82
C THR A 95 -9.62 22.90 14.78
N GLU A 96 -10.66 23.50 15.35
CA GLU A 96 -10.80 24.95 15.50
C GLU A 96 -9.83 25.50 16.56
N LEU A 97 -9.60 26.82 16.56
CA LEU A 97 -8.72 27.51 17.52
C LEU A 97 -9.13 27.32 19.00
N ASN A 98 -10.39 26.97 19.25
CA ASN A 98 -10.94 26.67 20.58
C ASN A 98 -10.75 25.19 21.00
N GLY A 99 -10.05 24.38 20.19
CA GLY A 99 -9.84 22.95 20.41
C GLY A 99 -11.01 22.06 20.00
N LYS A 100 -12.11 22.62 19.45
CA LYS A 100 -13.26 21.86 18.98
C LYS A 100 -12.98 21.22 17.62
N LEU A 101 -13.25 19.93 17.51
CA LEU A 101 -13.23 19.23 16.22
C LEU A 101 -14.52 19.53 15.44
N SER A 102 -14.36 20.00 14.20
CA SER A 102 -15.43 20.15 13.22
C SER A 102 -15.28 19.07 12.13
N PRO A 103 -16.09 17.98 12.18
CA PRO A 103 -16.05 16.89 11.22
C PRO A 103 -16.19 17.36 9.77
N ASN A 104 -15.51 16.68 8.86
CA ASN A 104 -15.68 16.87 7.43
C ASN A 104 -15.72 15.51 6.70
N THR A 105 -15.97 15.56 5.39
CA THR A 105 -15.96 14.38 4.52
C THR A 105 -14.79 14.42 3.53
N ASN A 106 -13.66 15.05 3.90
CA ASN A 106 -12.55 15.30 2.99
C ASN A 106 -11.51 14.18 2.94
N GLY A 107 -11.53 13.21 3.84
CA GLY A 107 -10.49 12.17 3.91
C GLY A 107 -10.35 11.30 2.65
N TYR A 108 -11.36 11.25 1.78
CA TYR A 108 -11.22 10.63 0.45
C TYR A 108 -10.15 11.32 -0.41
N LYS A 109 -9.85 12.60 -0.19
CA LYS A 109 -8.82 13.34 -0.92
C LYS A 109 -7.43 12.77 -0.64
N ASP A 110 -7.15 12.39 0.61
CA ASP A 110 -5.89 11.75 0.97
C ASP A 110 -5.73 10.39 0.30
N LEU A 111 -6.82 9.61 0.24
CA LEU A 111 -6.86 8.36 -0.52
C LEU A 111 -6.59 8.59 -2.01
N LEU A 112 -7.26 9.56 -2.63
CA LEU A 112 -7.06 9.87 -4.04
C LEU A 112 -5.64 10.38 -4.32
N ASN A 113 -5.03 11.12 -3.41
CA ASN A 113 -3.64 11.54 -3.51
C ASN A 113 -2.68 10.34 -3.46
N LEU A 114 -2.84 9.43 -2.49
CA LEU A 114 -2.05 8.19 -2.41
C LEU A 114 -2.20 7.32 -3.66
N ILE A 115 -3.44 7.13 -4.12
CA ILE A 115 -3.76 6.40 -5.35
C ILE A 115 -3.07 7.06 -6.55
N GLY A 116 -3.18 8.38 -6.68
CA GLY A 116 -2.60 9.15 -7.77
C GLY A 116 -1.08 9.04 -7.82
N ILE A 117 -0.41 9.26 -6.69
CA ILE A 117 1.06 9.11 -6.57
C ILE A 117 1.46 7.68 -6.93
N THR A 118 0.83 6.68 -6.31
CA THR A 118 1.16 5.26 -6.55
C THR A 118 1.00 4.89 -8.02
N ARG A 119 -0.10 5.29 -8.67
CA ARG A 119 -0.34 5.01 -10.09
C ARG A 119 0.71 5.66 -10.98
N ASN A 120 1.07 6.91 -10.70
CA ASN A 120 2.08 7.61 -11.47
C ASN A 120 3.45 6.93 -11.34
N GLU A 121 3.84 6.54 -10.14
CA GLU A 121 5.12 5.83 -9.93
C GLU A 121 5.11 4.47 -10.62
N LEU A 122 4.05 3.67 -10.47
CA LEU A 122 3.95 2.36 -11.13
C LEU A 122 3.98 2.44 -12.67
N ASN A 123 3.63 3.59 -13.25
CA ASN A 123 3.67 3.81 -14.69
C ASN A 123 5.02 4.32 -15.20
N ASN A 124 5.78 5.01 -14.35
CA ASN A 124 6.96 5.78 -14.77
C ASN A 124 8.28 5.22 -14.25
N SER A 125 8.23 4.32 -13.26
CA SER A 125 9.40 3.83 -12.54
C SER A 125 9.36 2.30 -12.45
N PRO A 126 10.48 1.60 -12.74
CA PRO A 126 10.55 0.16 -12.47
C PRO A 126 10.45 -0.09 -10.96
N ILE A 127 9.77 -1.16 -10.57
CA ILE A 127 9.67 -1.59 -9.17
C ILE A 127 11.01 -2.19 -8.70
N SER A 128 11.66 -2.94 -9.58
CA SER A 128 13.01 -3.51 -9.41
C SER A 128 13.59 -3.83 -10.78
N GLU A 129 14.87 -4.20 -10.86
CA GLU A 129 15.51 -4.63 -12.11
C GLU A 129 14.73 -5.76 -12.82
N GLU A 130 14.10 -6.63 -12.03
CA GLU A 130 13.33 -7.74 -12.57
C GLU A 130 11.84 -7.41 -12.79
N ILE A 131 11.31 -6.33 -12.19
CA ILE A 131 9.91 -5.89 -12.35
C ILE A 131 9.91 -4.48 -12.97
N ASN A 132 10.04 -4.42 -14.28
CA ASN A 132 10.15 -3.15 -15.01
C ASN A 132 8.80 -2.47 -15.27
N SER A 133 7.71 -3.22 -15.23
CA SER A 133 6.35 -2.70 -15.44
C SER A 133 5.31 -3.56 -14.73
N VAL A 134 4.10 -3.01 -14.57
CA VAL A 134 2.91 -3.73 -14.10
C VAL A 134 1.90 -3.86 -15.23
N ASP A 135 1.15 -4.94 -15.24
CA ASP A 135 0.15 -5.21 -16.27
C ASP A 135 -1.07 -4.29 -16.11
N LYS A 136 -1.70 -3.97 -17.23
CA LYS A 136 -2.91 -3.16 -17.27
C LYS A 136 -4.14 -4.07 -17.30
N PRO A 137 -5.26 -3.64 -16.68
CA PRO A 137 -5.47 -2.35 -16.02
C PRO A 137 -5.02 -2.32 -14.55
N ILE A 138 -4.60 -1.13 -14.09
CA ILE A 138 -4.56 -0.80 -12.64
C ILE A 138 -5.97 -0.35 -12.25
N LYS A 139 -6.62 -1.07 -11.35
CA LYS A 139 -7.97 -0.78 -10.84
C LYS A 139 -7.88 -0.25 -9.40
N TRP A 140 -8.84 0.56 -8.98
CA TRP A 140 -8.98 0.96 -7.58
C TRP A 140 -10.44 1.21 -7.20
N LYS A 141 -10.76 1.10 -5.92
CA LYS A 141 -12.06 1.44 -5.33
C LYS A 141 -11.85 2.07 -3.95
N ILE A 142 -12.73 2.98 -3.57
CA ILE A 142 -12.81 3.49 -2.19
C ILE A 142 -13.72 2.52 -1.43
N SER A 143 -13.28 2.09 -0.26
CA SER A 143 -14.02 1.16 0.58
C SER A 143 -15.13 1.88 1.35
N GLU A 144 -16.03 1.12 1.96
CA GLU A 144 -17.06 1.69 2.84
C GLU A 144 -16.44 2.52 3.97
N GLN A 145 -17.07 3.65 4.27
CA GLN A 145 -16.54 4.65 5.19
C GLN A 145 -16.71 4.19 6.64
N ASN A 146 -15.60 4.17 7.40
CA ASN A 146 -15.62 4.00 8.85
C ASN A 146 -15.03 5.23 9.52
N TYR A 147 -15.78 6.34 9.48
CA TYR A 147 -15.32 7.65 9.96
C TYR A 147 -14.78 7.56 11.41
N PRO A 148 -13.62 8.17 11.72
CA PRO A 148 -12.81 9.10 10.90
C PRO A 148 -11.75 8.42 10.02
N TYR A 149 -11.80 7.10 9.87
CA TYR A 149 -10.87 6.33 9.06
C TYR A 149 -11.38 6.13 7.65
N TRP A 150 -10.46 6.23 6.70
CA TRP A 150 -10.74 6.13 5.29
C TRP A 150 -9.86 5.04 4.69
N SER A 151 -10.43 4.19 3.83
CA SER A 151 -9.67 3.14 3.19
C SER A 151 -10.00 2.98 1.71
N SER A 152 -9.04 2.47 0.96
CA SER A 152 -9.21 2.14 -0.45
C SER A 152 -8.33 0.95 -0.83
N GLU A 153 -8.73 0.28 -1.90
CA GLU A 153 -7.98 -0.83 -2.49
C GLU A 153 -7.58 -0.48 -3.92
N MET A 154 -6.34 -0.80 -4.28
CA MET A 154 -5.83 -0.75 -5.65
C MET A 154 -5.32 -2.14 -6.02
N THR A 155 -5.62 -2.60 -7.22
CA THR A 155 -5.21 -3.92 -7.72
C THR A 155 -4.61 -3.84 -9.11
N PHE A 156 -3.59 -4.64 -9.37
CA PHE A 156 -2.97 -4.81 -10.68
C PHE A 156 -2.30 -6.19 -10.75
N SER A 157 -1.81 -6.57 -11.92
CA SER A 157 -1.09 -7.85 -12.11
C SER A 157 0.39 -7.63 -12.41
N ILE A 158 1.19 -8.65 -12.10
CA ILE A 158 2.57 -8.81 -12.56
C ILE A 158 2.69 -10.21 -13.16
N SER A 159 2.93 -10.29 -14.46
CA SER A 159 3.19 -11.51 -15.22
C SER A 159 4.67 -11.70 -15.54
N ARG A 160 5.14 -12.96 -15.53
CA ARG A 160 6.50 -13.35 -15.91
C ARG A 160 6.51 -14.72 -16.56
N ALA A 161 7.54 -15.01 -17.36
CA ALA A 161 7.78 -16.37 -17.86
C ALA A 161 7.94 -17.37 -16.69
N PRO A 162 7.50 -18.62 -16.87
CA PRO A 162 7.61 -19.66 -15.87
C PRO A 162 9.07 -20.06 -15.64
N ILE A 163 9.33 -20.69 -14.50
CA ILE A 163 10.66 -21.22 -14.19
C ILE A 163 10.91 -22.41 -15.12
N GLU A 164 11.88 -22.30 -16.03
CA GLU A 164 12.29 -23.43 -16.86
C GLU A 164 12.83 -24.56 -15.99
N ILE A 165 12.11 -25.69 -15.95
CA ILE A 165 12.61 -26.92 -15.33
C ILE A 165 13.45 -27.63 -16.39
N ASN A 166 14.78 -27.47 -16.30
CA ASN A 166 15.70 -28.32 -17.05
C ASN A 166 15.67 -29.74 -16.45
N ILE A 167 14.78 -30.58 -16.98
CA ILE A 167 14.84 -32.02 -16.74
C ILE A 167 16.04 -32.53 -17.55
N ASN A 168 17.20 -32.61 -16.90
CA ASN A 168 18.32 -33.36 -17.45
C ASN A 168 17.85 -34.80 -17.62
N ASN A 169 17.57 -35.20 -18.86
CA ASN A 169 17.26 -36.57 -19.27
C ASN A 169 18.52 -37.47 -19.16
N ASN A 170 19.13 -37.54 -17.97
CA ASN A 170 20.20 -38.48 -17.65
C ASN A 170 19.64 -39.78 -17.07
N PHE A 171 18.56 -40.28 -17.67
CA PHE A 171 18.09 -41.65 -17.46
C PHE A 171 17.75 -42.26 -18.82
N LEU A 172 18.78 -42.75 -19.51
CA LEU A 172 18.91 -44.08 -20.13
C LEU A 172 20.11 -44.11 -21.09
#